data_AF-A0A945GMB2-F1
#
_entry.id   AF-A0A945GMB2-F1
#
_cell.length_a   1.000
_cell.length_b   1.000
_cell.length_c   1.000
_cell.angle_alpha   90.00
_cell.angle_beta   90.00
_cell.angle_gamma   90.00
#
_symmetry.space_group_name_H-M   'P 1'
#
loop_
_entity.id
_entity.type
_entity.pdbx_description
1 polymer ?
#
loop_
_entity_poly.entity_id
_entity_poly.type
_entity_poly.pdbx_seq_one_letter_code
_entity_poly.pdbx_strand_id
1 'polypeptide(L)'
;MTATNRDLSPRARIGALRQTKSEHTEEKIRRNGYHDSDDHGWIPWPEPISFTPKPNHPGGGCYGPKSIGENFREWLRGNPVYIHPMSALAGAWVQFGPPGVGGWPPEERPVHLTPLHEKYNTLLSGIGARNHIGPDMRIGLDLGWGGLLGKIRHYRDLNRPEDTSFYDGEEAFVLGVREWIGRHVPHARRLAAAEDDPIITQNYLEIAAMNEWLVDNPPRTLREACQFLAWFQSVDRM
;
A
#
# COMPACT_ATOMS: atom_id res chain seq x y z
N MET A 1 -34.91 14.66 -12.76
CA MET A 1 -34.28 14.08 -11.55
C MET A 1 -33.78 15.25 -10.72
N THR A 2 -34.36 15.44 -9.53
CA THR A 2 -33.98 16.51 -8.61
C THR A 2 -32.56 16.26 -8.13
N ALA A 3 -31.62 17.15 -8.48
CA ALA A 3 -30.31 17.18 -7.85
C ALA A 3 -30.54 17.23 -6.33
N THR A 4 -30.24 16.15 -5.62
CA THR A 4 -30.13 16.19 -4.18
C THR A 4 -28.99 17.15 -3.90
N ASN A 5 -29.33 18.32 -3.34
CA ASN A 5 -28.37 19.36 -3.03
C ASN A 5 -27.51 18.85 -1.85
N ARG A 6 -26.51 18.01 -2.14
CA ARG A 6 -25.59 17.46 -1.14
C ARG A 6 -24.76 18.63 -0.61
N ASP A 7 -24.65 18.76 0.71
CA ASP A 7 -23.72 19.72 1.29
C ASP A 7 -22.28 19.22 1.03
N LEU A 8 -21.58 19.95 0.16
CA LEU A 8 -20.19 19.67 -0.23
C LEU A 8 -19.21 20.67 0.38
N SER A 9 -19.62 21.41 1.43
CA SER A 9 -18.71 22.23 2.19
C SER A 9 -17.54 21.40 2.75
N PRO A 10 -16.35 21.99 2.96
CA PRO A 10 -15.22 21.25 3.53
C PRO A 10 -15.57 20.52 4.83
N ARG A 11 -16.41 21.12 5.68
CA ARG A 11 -16.87 20.52 6.94
C ARG A 11 -17.75 19.30 6.70
N ALA A 12 -18.71 19.37 5.76
CA ALA A 12 -19.56 18.24 5.44
C ALA A 12 -18.77 17.06 4.85
N ARG A 13 -17.80 17.36 3.95
CA ARG A 13 -16.90 16.34 3.38
C ARG A 13 -16.05 15.65 4.44
N ILE A 14 -15.48 16.40 5.37
CA ILE A 14 -14.74 15.85 6.52
C ILE A 14 -15.67 15.02 7.42
N GLY A 15 -16.90 15.50 7.64
CA GLY A 15 -17.93 14.77 8.40
C GLY A 15 -18.24 13.41 7.79
N ALA A 16 -18.40 13.34 6.47
CA ALA A 16 -18.62 12.09 5.74
C ALA A 16 -17.43 11.13 5.85
N LEU A 17 -16.19 11.62 5.67
CA LEU A 17 -14.98 10.79 5.85
C LEU A 17 -14.87 10.23 7.28
N ARG A 18 -15.20 11.04 8.29
CA ARG A 18 -15.22 10.60 9.69
C ARG A 18 -16.29 9.55 9.92
N GLN A 19 -17.48 9.73 9.34
CA GLN A 19 -18.58 8.77 9.46
C GLN A 19 -18.18 7.41 8.87
N THR A 20 -17.62 7.39 7.66
CA THR A 20 -17.11 6.16 7.04
C THR A 20 -15.98 5.53 7.86
N LYS A 21 -15.11 6.32 8.48
CA LYS A 21 -14.09 5.79 9.39
C LYS A 21 -14.72 5.09 10.60
N SER A 22 -15.76 5.67 11.21
CA SER A 22 -16.48 5.03 12.32
C SER A 22 -17.11 3.71 11.88
N GLU A 23 -17.78 3.69 10.72
CA GLU A 23 -18.38 2.48 10.14
C GLU A 23 -17.33 1.39 9.87
N HIS A 24 -16.16 1.78 9.36
CA HIS A 24 -15.03 0.87 9.19
C HIS A 24 -14.58 0.29 10.53
N THR A 25 -14.49 1.11 11.58
CA THR A 25 -14.11 0.65 12.92
C THR A 25 -15.13 -0.32 13.51
N GLU A 26 -16.42 0.00 13.41
CA GLU A 26 -17.51 -0.87 13.86
C GLU A 26 -17.48 -2.23 13.14
N GLU A 27 -17.26 -2.23 11.82
CA GLU A 27 -17.16 -3.46 11.03
C GLU A 27 -15.94 -4.30 11.43
N LYS A 28 -14.80 -3.68 11.72
CA LYS A 28 -13.61 -4.39 12.24
C LYS A 28 -13.90 -5.04 13.59
N ILE A 29 -14.54 -4.30 14.50
CA ILE A 29 -14.93 -4.82 15.82
C ILE A 29 -15.90 -5.99 15.67
N ARG A 30 -16.88 -5.87 14.76
CA ARG A 30 -17.85 -6.94 14.48
C ARG A 30 -17.19 -8.21 13.95
N ARG A 31 -16.18 -8.10 13.09
CA ARG A 31 -15.48 -9.25 12.47
C ARG A 31 -14.45 -9.89 13.39
N ASN A 32 -13.67 -9.07 14.09
CA ASN A 32 -12.44 -9.51 14.76
C ASN A 32 -12.51 -9.40 16.29
N GLY A 33 -13.60 -8.83 16.84
CA GLY A 33 -13.70 -8.50 18.25
C GLY A 33 -12.96 -7.20 18.59
N TYR A 34 -12.75 -6.98 19.89
CA TYR A 34 -12.00 -5.82 20.37
C TYR A 34 -10.52 -5.93 20.01
N HIS A 35 -9.91 -4.80 19.61
CA HIS A 35 -8.49 -4.69 19.35
C HIS A 35 -7.84 -3.80 20.41
N ASP A 36 -6.85 -4.33 21.13
CA ASP A 36 -5.96 -3.55 21.99
C ASP A 36 -4.68 -3.20 21.22
N SER A 37 -4.86 -2.58 20.04
CA SER A 37 -3.77 -2.17 19.16
C SER A 37 -4.14 -0.94 18.36
N ASP A 38 -3.14 -0.25 17.83
CA ASP A 38 -3.34 0.93 17.00
C ASP A 38 -4.20 0.62 15.77
N ASP A 39 -5.13 1.53 15.46
CA ASP A 39 -5.82 1.50 14.17
C ASP A 39 -4.87 2.02 13.10
N HIS A 40 -4.17 1.09 12.45
CA HIS A 40 -3.21 1.42 11.42
C HIS A 40 -3.83 2.12 10.20
N GLY A 41 -5.16 2.10 10.01
CA GLY A 41 -5.82 2.83 8.93
C GLY A 41 -6.34 1.97 7.78
N TRP A 42 -6.21 0.63 7.88
CA TRP A 42 -6.78 -0.28 6.88
C TRP A 42 -8.32 -0.21 6.87
N ILE A 43 -8.90 -0.43 5.69
CA ILE A 43 -10.36 -0.46 5.50
C ILE A 43 -10.87 -1.91 5.45
N PRO A 44 -12.03 -2.23 6.04
CA PRO A 44 -12.65 -3.54 5.87
C PRO A 44 -12.92 -3.81 4.40
N TRP A 45 -12.56 -5.02 3.96
CA TRP A 45 -12.90 -5.50 2.63
C TRP A 45 -13.60 -6.85 2.74
N PRO A 46 -14.81 -7.03 2.16
CA PRO A 46 -15.58 -8.25 2.36
C PRO A 46 -15.07 -9.43 1.53
N GLU A 47 -14.53 -9.18 0.33
CA GLU A 47 -14.01 -10.25 -0.53
C GLU A 47 -12.57 -10.64 -0.18
N PRO A 48 -12.19 -11.92 -0.29
CA PRO A 48 -10.79 -12.31 -0.17
C PRO A 48 -9.97 -11.76 -1.36
N ILE A 49 -8.72 -11.36 -1.09
CA ILE A 49 -7.77 -11.00 -2.15
C ILE A 49 -7.39 -12.28 -2.90
N SER A 50 -7.61 -12.31 -4.21
CA SER A 50 -7.18 -13.42 -5.06
C SER A 50 -5.65 -13.43 -5.15
N PHE A 51 -5.01 -14.31 -4.38
CA PHE A 51 -3.57 -14.44 -4.33
C PHE A 51 -3.17 -15.86 -3.92
N THR A 52 -2.11 -16.36 -4.54
CA THR A 52 -1.48 -17.63 -4.16
C THR A 52 0.03 -17.40 -4.09
N PRO A 53 0.66 -17.58 -2.92
CA PRO A 53 2.10 -17.37 -2.78
C PRO A 53 2.87 -18.38 -3.62
N LYS A 54 4.00 -17.94 -4.18
CA LYS A 54 4.97 -18.71 -4.94
C LYS A 54 6.22 -18.90 -4.06
N PRO A 55 6.28 -19.98 -3.26
CA PRO A 55 7.38 -20.20 -2.33
C PRO A 55 8.68 -20.56 -3.05
N ASN A 56 9.81 -20.16 -2.46
CA ASN A 56 11.16 -20.48 -2.93
C ASN A 56 11.94 -21.35 -1.92
N HIS A 57 11.30 -21.79 -0.85
CA HIS A 57 11.90 -22.62 0.19
C HIS A 57 11.17 -23.96 0.35
N PRO A 58 11.86 -25.09 0.60
CA PRO A 58 11.23 -26.40 0.78
C PRO A 58 10.16 -26.44 1.88
N GLY A 59 10.28 -25.58 2.90
CA GLY A 59 9.27 -25.40 3.95
C GLY A 59 8.01 -24.63 3.51
N GLY A 60 7.87 -24.29 2.23
CA GLY A 60 6.70 -23.59 1.68
C GLY A 60 6.68 -22.07 1.93
N GLY A 61 7.79 -21.48 2.39
CA GLY A 61 7.90 -20.04 2.64
C GLY A 61 8.44 -19.24 1.45
N CYS A 62 8.15 -17.95 1.44
CA CYS A 62 8.68 -16.98 0.47
C CYS A 62 9.67 -16.05 1.17
N TYR A 63 10.98 -16.23 0.94
CA TYR A 63 12.05 -15.50 1.63
C TYR A 63 12.99 -14.78 0.67
N GLY A 64 13.61 -13.71 1.17
CA GLY A 64 14.56 -12.90 0.41
C GLY A 64 13.89 -11.88 -0.52
N PRO A 65 14.65 -10.86 -0.95
CA PRO A 65 14.10 -9.67 -1.62
C PRO A 65 13.34 -10.02 -2.90
N LYS A 66 13.89 -10.90 -3.75
CA LYS A 66 13.25 -11.33 -5.00
C LYS A 66 11.88 -11.96 -4.78
N SER A 67 11.83 -13.01 -3.96
CA SER A 67 10.60 -13.76 -3.68
C SER A 67 9.53 -12.85 -3.05
N ILE A 68 9.95 -11.97 -2.14
CA ILE A 68 9.04 -11.01 -1.50
C ILE A 68 8.49 -10.02 -2.54
N GLY A 69 9.34 -9.38 -3.34
CA GLY A 69 8.93 -8.37 -4.33
C GLY A 69 8.04 -8.93 -5.44
N GLU A 70 8.38 -10.12 -5.96
CA GLU A 70 7.57 -10.80 -6.99
C GLU A 70 6.18 -11.19 -6.46
N ASN A 71 6.12 -11.79 -5.26
CA ASN A 71 4.85 -12.14 -4.64
C ASN A 71 4.02 -10.89 -4.27
N PHE A 72 4.67 -9.83 -3.79
CA PHE A 72 3.99 -8.56 -3.49
C PHE A 72 3.34 -7.97 -4.73
N ARG A 73 4.02 -7.97 -5.88
CA ARG A 73 3.43 -7.56 -7.16
C ARG A 73 2.21 -8.39 -7.54
N GLU A 74 2.30 -9.71 -7.45
CA GLU A 74 1.14 -10.57 -7.76
C GLU A 74 -0.02 -10.33 -6.80
N TRP A 75 0.27 -10.13 -5.51
CA TRP A 75 -0.75 -9.80 -4.51
C TRP A 75 -1.38 -8.43 -4.79
N LEU A 76 -0.59 -7.43 -5.21
CA LEU A 76 -1.10 -6.13 -5.64
C LEU A 76 -1.99 -6.21 -6.88
N ARG A 77 -1.86 -7.23 -7.74
CA ARG A 77 -2.81 -7.43 -8.87
C ARG A 77 -4.18 -7.88 -8.39
N GLY A 78 -4.22 -8.71 -7.35
CA GLY A 78 -5.45 -9.16 -6.71
C GLY A 78 -6.08 -8.13 -5.78
N ASN A 79 -5.31 -7.12 -5.32
CA ASN A 79 -5.80 -6.12 -4.38
C ASN A 79 -6.96 -5.30 -4.95
N PRO A 80 -7.92 -4.88 -4.12
CA PRO A 80 -8.99 -4.01 -4.56
C PRO A 80 -8.49 -2.60 -4.91
N VAL A 81 -9.37 -1.85 -5.56
CA VAL A 81 -9.21 -0.40 -5.80
C VAL A 81 -10.31 0.33 -5.04
N TYR A 82 -9.94 1.39 -4.33
CA TYR A 82 -10.87 2.13 -3.47
C TYR A 82 -10.67 3.63 -3.62
N ILE A 83 -11.77 4.37 -3.77
CA ILE A 83 -11.80 5.84 -3.79
C ILE A 83 -13.06 6.28 -3.07
N HIS A 84 -12.91 7.01 -1.96
CA HIS A 84 -14.04 7.58 -1.25
C HIS A 84 -14.55 8.85 -1.97
N PRO A 85 -15.86 9.05 -2.18
CA PRO A 85 -16.41 10.20 -2.94
C PRO A 85 -16.02 11.57 -2.38
N MET A 86 -15.86 11.66 -1.06
CA MET A 86 -15.50 12.92 -0.38
C MET A 86 -13.98 13.12 -0.23
N SER A 87 -13.16 12.10 -0.55
CA SER A 87 -11.71 12.18 -0.46
C SER A 87 -11.12 12.97 -1.63
N ALA A 88 -10.06 13.72 -1.38
CA ALA A 88 -9.26 14.35 -2.44
C ALA A 88 -8.22 13.37 -3.05
N LEU A 89 -8.01 12.22 -2.42
CA LEU A 89 -7.00 11.22 -2.76
C LEU A 89 -7.66 9.86 -3.05
N ALA A 90 -7.06 9.09 -3.94
CA ALA A 90 -7.35 7.68 -4.16
C ALA A 90 -6.55 6.77 -3.23
N GLY A 91 -7.04 5.55 -3.08
CA GLY A 91 -6.32 4.47 -2.42
C GLY A 91 -6.69 4.30 -0.95
N ALA A 92 -6.61 3.05 -0.54
CA ALA A 92 -6.54 2.58 0.83
C ALA A 92 -5.98 1.15 0.79
N TRP A 93 -5.46 0.66 1.91
CA TRP A 93 -5.08 -0.75 2.02
C TRP A 93 -6.10 -1.51 2.86
N VAL A 94 -6.20 -2.81 2.61
CA VAL A 94 -7.24 -3.67 3.18
C VAL A 94 -6.69 -4.80 4.07
N GLN A 95 -5.38 -5.07 3.98
CA GLN A 95 -4.71 -6.15 4.69
C GLN A 95 -3.21 -5.84 4.86
N PHE A 96 -2.62 -6.33 5.95
CA PHE A 96 -1.18 -6.34 6.17
C PHE A 96 -0.55 -7.45 5.32
N GLY A 97 -0.06 -7.04 4.16
CA GLY A 97 0.87 -7.78 3.32
C GLY A 97 0.32 -9.05 2.68
N PRO A 98 1.09 -9.59 1.72
CA PRO A 98 0.78 -10.88 1.12
C PRO A 98 0.88 -11.99 2.19
N PRO A 99 -0.19 -12.77 2.43
CA PRO A 99 -0.16 -13.84 3.41
C PRO A 99 0.84 -14.93 3.01
N GLY A 100 1.62 -15.43 3.98
CA GLY A 100 2.63 -16.47 3.74
C GLY A 100 3.93 -15.98 3.10
N VAL A 101 4.14 -14.66 3.01
CA VAL A 101 5.33 -14.07 2.40
C VAL A 101 6.16 -13.29 3.43
N GLY A 102 7.49 -13.43 3.32
CA GLY A 102 8.46 -12.77 4.18
C GLY A 102 8.75 -13.53 5.47
N GLY A 103 9.42 -12.83 6.39
CA GLY A 103 9.96 -13.44 7.60
C GLY A 103 11.31 -14.10 7.34
N TRP A 104 11.72 -14.97 8.25
CA TRP A 104 13.03 -15.62 8.22
C TRP A 104 12.86 -17.11 7.93
N PRO A 105 13.72 -17.69 7.07
CA PRO A 105 13.84 -19.13 6.95
C PRO A 105 13.98 -19.77 8.34
N PRO A 106 13.35 -20.93 8.62
CA PRO A 106 13.39 -21.56 9.94
C PRO A 106 14.80 -21.73 10.52
N GLU A 107 15.75 -22.08 9.67
CA GLU A 107 17.16 -22.30 9.98
C GLU A 107 17.94 -21.02 10.33
N GLU A 108 17.48 -19.86 9.86
CA GLU A 108 18.11 -18.57 10.17
C GLU A 108 17.56 -17.93 11.45
N ARG A 109 16.48 -18.46 12.01
CA ARG A 109 15.87 -17.89 13.23
C ARG A 109 16.83 -18.01 14.41
N PRO A 110 17.03 -16.94 15.20
CA PRO A 110 17.97 -16.94 16.31
C PRO A 110 17.40 -17.62 17.58
N VAL A 111 16.95 -18.87 17.43
CA VAL A 111 16.34 -19.67 18.50
C VAL A 111 17.27 -19.90 19.69
N HIS A 112 18.58 -19.79 19.47
CA HIS A 112 19.60 -19.88 20.53
C HIS A 112 19.53 -18.72 21.55
N LEU A 113 18.85 -17.61 21.21
CA LEU A 113 18.68 -16.46 22.11
C LEU A 113 17.45 -16.59 23.02
N THR A 114 16.53 -17.52 22.75
CA THR A 114 15.30 -17.69 23.54
C THR A 114 15.55 -17.86 25.05
N PRO A 115 16.52 -18.68 25.50
CA PRO A 115 16.79 -18.82 26.94
C PRO A 115 17.27 -17.52 27.60
N LEU A 116 17.97 -16.65 26.86
CA LEU A 116 18.41 -15.34 27.36
C LEU A 116 17.24 -14.38 27.48
N HIS A 117 16.36 -14.33 26.47
CA HIS A 117 15.17 -13.48 26.52
C HIS A 117 14.28 -13.84 27.72
N GLU A 118 14.08 -15.13 27.99
CA GLU A 118 13.33 -15.62 29.16
C GLU A 118 14.04 -15.24 30.47
N LYS A 119 15.34 -15.50 30.59
CA LYS A 119 16.13 -15.19 31.80
C LYS A 119 16.04 -13.72 32.20
N TYR A 120 16.08 -12.81 31.22
CA TYR A 120 16.08 -11.37 31.47
C TYR A 120 14.70 -10.72 31.28
N ASN A 121 13.63 -11.52 31.13
CA ASN A 121 12.28 -11.03 30.87
C ASN A 121 12.22 -9.99 29.73
N THR A 122 12.98 -10.25 28.65
CA THR A 122 13.01 -9.41 27.45
C THR A 122 11.78 -9.70 26.60
N LEU A 123 10.75 -8.86 26.76
CA LEU A 123 9.46 -9.02 26.05
C LEU A 123 9.53 -8.61 24.57
N LEU A 124 10.40 -7.64 24.23
CA LEU A 124 10.60 -7.13 22.88
C LEU A 124 12.10 -7.01 22.60
N SER A 125 12.67 -7.99 21.92
CA SER A 125 14.11 -8.02 21.60
C SER A 125 14.49 -7.15 20.39
N GLY A 126 13.50 -6.67 19.62
CA GLY A 126 13.71 -5.99 18.34
C GLY A 126 14.17 -6.92 17.21
N ILE A 127 14.52 -8.18 17.50
CA ILE A 127 14.90 -9.16 16.50
C ILE A 127 13.67 -9.53 15.66
N GLY A 128 13.78 -9.34 14.35
CA GLY A 128 12.67 -9.54 13.43
C GLY A 128 11.64 -8.40 13.43
N ALA A 129 11.86 -7.33 14.20
CA ALA A 129 11.08 -6.10 14.07
C ALA A 129 11.52 -5.36 12.80
N ARG A 130 10.56 -5.06 11.93
CA ARG A 130 10.82 -4.57 10.56
C ARG A 130 10.51 -3.09 10.35
N ASN A 131 9.97 -2.43 11.39
CA ASN A 131 9.35 -1.10 11.30
C ASN A 131 9.98 -0.17 12.36
N HIS A 132 9.82 1.16 12.22
CA HIS A 132 10.41 2.28 13.00
C HIS A 132 11.64 2.97 12.36
N ILE A 133 11.61 3.17 11.05
CA ILE A 133 12.54 4.08 10.35
C ILE A 133 11.76 5.20 9.66
N GLY A 134 12.37 6.39 9.58
CA GLY A 134 11.88 7.48 8.74
C GLY A 134 12.50 7.33 7.34
N PRO A 135 11.75 6.90 6.31
CA PRO A 135 12.30 6.77 4.97
C PRO A 135 12.68 8.14 4.41
N ASP A 136 13.62 8.17 3.47
CA ASP A 136 13.85 9.36 2.67
C ASP A 136 12.62 9.58 1.78
N MET A 137 11.72 10.47 2.21
CA MET A 137 10.53 10.81 1.43
C MET A 137 10.87 11.71 0.23
N ARG A 138 12.01 12.40 0.27
CA ARG A 138 12.42 13.33 -0.78
C ARG A 138 12.73 12.59 -2.07
N ILE A 139 13.41 11.45 -1.99
CA ILE A 139 13.69 10.63 -3.19
C ILE A 139 12.40 10.26 -3.95
N GLY A 140 11.32 9.93 -3.23
CA GLY A 140 10.04 9.60 -3.83
C GLY A 140 9.35 10.82 -4.46
N LEU A 141 9.42 11.97 -3.79
CA LEU A 141 8.88 13.23 -4.30
C LEU A 141 9.66 13.77 -5.52
N ASP A 142 10.98 13.59 -5.56
CA ASP A 142 11.84 14.07 -6.64
C ASP A 142 11.77 13.16 -7.87
N LEU A 143 11.69 11.83 -7.68
CA LEU A 143 11.79 10.86 -8.76
C LEU A 143 10.44 10.26 -9.19
N GLY A 144 9.46 10.17 -8.29
CA GLY A 144 8.25 9.37 -8.50
C GLY A 144 8.55 7.88 -8.72
N TRP A 145 7.53 7.09 -9.01
CA TRP A 145 7.69 5.64 -9.20
C TRP A 145 8.50 5.28 -10.45
N GLY A 146 8.33 6.03 -11.55
CA GLY A 146 9.10 5.80 -12.78
C GLY A 146 10.57 6.16 -12.63
N GLY A 147 10.90 7.26 -11.94
CA GLY A 147 12.29 7.61 -11.63
C GLY A 147 12.95 6.64 -10.66
N LEU A 148 12.21 6.11 -9.67
CA LEU A 148 12.70 5.04 -8.79
C LEU A 148 13.02 3.76 -9.59
N LEU A 149 12.14 3.35 -10.51
CA LEU A 149 12.41 2.23 -11.41
C LEU A 149 13.65 2.46 -12.28
N GLY A 150 13.78 3.67 -12.85
CA GLY A 150 14.97 4.06 -13.61
C GLY A 150 16.25 3.97 -12.78
N LYS A 151 16.20 4.43 -11.52
CA LYS A 151 17.31 4.36 -10.57
C LYS A 151 17.69 2.91 -10.24
N ILE A 152 16.72 2.04 -9.96
CA ILE A 152 16.94 0.60 -9.70
C ILE A 152 17.69 -0.03 -10.87
N ARG A 153 17.21 0.16 -12.11
CA ARG A 153 17.82 -0.40 -13.32
C ARG A 153 19.21 0.15 -13.58
N HIS A 154 19.39 1.46 -13.43
CA HIS A 154 20.70 2.10 -13.59
C HIS A 154 21.75 1.51 -12.65
N TYR A 155 21.42 1.37 -11.36
CA TYR A 155 22.37 0.84 -10.39
C TYR A 155 22.59 -0.67 -10.51
N ARG A 156 21.60 -1.43 -10.98
CA ARG A 156 21.79 -2.84 -11.37
C ARG A 156 22.88 -2.95 -12.44
N ASP A 157 22.77 -2.17 -13.51
CA ASP A 157 23.70 -2.21 -14.64
C ASP A 157 25.09 -1.71 -14.25
N LEU A 158 25.17 -0.69 -13.40
CA LEU A 158 26.42 -0.13 -12.90
C LEU A 158 27.16 -1.11 -11.98
N ASN A 159 26.44 -1.72 -11.03
CA ASN A 159 27.07 -2.54 -9.99
C ASN A 159 27.38 -3.96 -10.46
N ARG A 160 26.69 -4.47 -11.49
CA ARG A 160 26.88 -5.83 -12.04
C ARG A 160 26.95 -6.90 -10.94
N PRO A 161 25.95 -6.97 -10.05
CA PRO A 161 26.02 -7.89 -8.91
C PRO A 161 25.97 -9.35 -9.38
N GLU A 162 26.69 -10.22 -8.68
CA GLU A 162 26.61 -11.67 -8.90
C GLU A 162 25.21 -12.20 -8.54
N ASP A 163 24.64 -11.70 -7.43
CA ASP A 163 23.25 -11.95 -7.05
C ASP A 163 22.36 -10.75 -7.41
N THR A 164 21.44 -10.97 -8.33
CA THR A 164 20.49 -9.96 -8.79
C THR A 164 19.24 -9.85 -7.93
N SER A 165 19.09 -10.68 -6.89
CA SER A 165 17.85 -10.86 -6.12
C SER A 165 17.33 -9.57 -5.50
N PHE A 166 18.22 -8.71 -5.00
CA PHE A 166 17.85 -7.40 -4.47
C PHE A 166 17.17 -6.54 -5.54
N TYR A 167 17.82 -6.36 -6.69
CA TYR A 167 17.28 -5.57 -7.80
C TYR A 167 16.03 -6.20 -8.42
N ASP A 168 15.95 -7.53 -8.50
CA ASP A 168 14.75 -8.25 -8.98
C ASP A 168 13.55 -7.93 -8.10
N GLY A 169 13.74 -7.98 -6.77
CA GLY A 169 12.70 -7.68 -5.78
C GLY A 169 12.23 -6.23 -5.84
N GLU A 170 13.17 -5.28 -5.82
CA GLU A 170 12.88 -3.84 -5.89
C GLU A 170 12.17 -3.46 -7.20
N GLU A 171 12.62 -4.01 -8.35
CA GLU A 171 11.97 -3.77 -9.64
C GLU A 171 10.56 -4.36 -9.67
N ALA A 172 10.37 -5.59 -9.18
CA ALA A 172 9.05 -6.21 -9.09
C ALA A 172 8.11 -5.39 -8.19
N PHE A 173 8.58 -4.92 -7.04
CA PHE A 173 7.82 -4.06 -6.13
C PHE A 173 7.34 -2.79 -6.85
N VAL A 174 8.26 -2.00 -7.43
CA VAL A 174 7.90 -0.74 -8.10
C VAL A 174 6.95 -0.99 -9.27
N LEU A 175 7.14 -2.05 -10.05
CA LEU A 175 6.23 -2.42 -11.13
C LEU A 175 4.83 -2.77 -10.61
N GLY A 176 4.73 -3.49 -9.49
CA GLY A 176 3.45 -3.83 -8.86
C GLY A 176 2.70 -2.59 -8.35
N VAL A 177 3.42 -1.66 -7.71
CA VAL A 177 2.83 -0.39 -7.25
C VAL A 177 2.30 0.42 -8.43
N ARG A 178 3.08 0.55 -9.51
CA ARG A 178 2.65 1.24 -10.74
C ARG A 178 1.41 0.62 -11.36
N GLU A 179 1.37 -0.72 -11.46
CA GLU A 179 0.18 -1.45 -11.93
C GLU A 179 -1.05 -1.18 -11.05
N TRP A 180 -0.90 -1.20 -9.72
CA TRP A 180 -1.99 -0.95 -8.78
C TRP A 180 -2.54 0.48 -8.85
N ILE A 181 -1.65 1.49 -8.89
CA ILE A 181 -2.03 2.89 -9.11
C ILE A 181 -2.73 3.03 -10.47
N GLY A 182 -2.19 2.41 -11.51
CA GLY A 182 -2.76 2.43 -12.86
C GLY A 182 -4.19 1.90 -12.92
N ARG A 183 -4.57 0.92 -12.09
CA ARG A 183 -5.95 0.41 -12.01
C ARG A 183 -6.93 1.40 -11.37
N HIS A 184 -6.46 2.33 -10.54
CA HIS A 184 -7.31 3.37 -9.96
C HIS A 184 -7.75 4.40 -11.00
N VAL A 185 -6.96 4.63 -12.06
CA VAL A 185 -7.29 5.60 -13.11
C VAL A 185 -8.60 5.27 -13.84
N PRO A 186 -8.77 4.09 -14.49
CA PRO A 186 -10.03 3.75 -15.13
C PRO A 186 -11.16 3.54 -14.11
N HIS A 187 -10.85 3.17 -12.86
CA HIS A 187 -11.86 3.09 -11.80
C HIS A 187 -12.43 4.46 -11.44
N ALA A 188 -11.58 5.46 -11.23
CA ALA A 188 -11.98 6.84 -10.99
C ALA A 188 -12.83 7.40 -12.15
N ARG A 189 -12.43 7.13 -13.40
CA ARG A 189 -13.23 7.51 -14.59
C ARG A 189 -14.60 6.85 -14.61
N ARG A 190 -14.73 5.58 -14.19
CA ARG A 190 -16.04 4.91 -14.06
C ARG A 190 -16.90 5.53 -12.96
N LEU A 191 -16.32 5.86 -11.81
CA LEU A 191 -17.02 6.55 -10.73
C LEU A 191 -17.51 7.93 -11.17
N ALA A 192 -16.68 8.67 -11.91
CA ALA A 192 -17.06 9.97 -12.49
C ALA A 192 -18.23 9.85 -13.46
N ALA A 193 -18.25 8.83 -14.32
CA ALA A 193 -19.33 8.63 -15.30
C ALA A 193 -20.66 8.21 -14.68
N ALA A 194 -20.64 7.66 -13.47
CA ALA A 194 -21.83 7.20 -12.75
C ALA A 194 -22.33 8.22 -11.70
N GLU A 195 -21.64 9.35 -11.53
CA GLU A 195 -21.98 10.37 -10.53
C GLU A 195 -22.70 11.55 -11.18
N ASP A 196 -23.79 11.97 -10.56
CA ASP A 196 -24.64 13.07 -11.04
C ASP A 196 -24.16 14.43 -10.52
N ASP A 197 -23.49 14.46 -9.37
CA ASP A 197 -23.00 15.70 -8.77
C ASP A 197 -21.74 16.20 -9.50
N PRO A 198 -21.77 17.40 -10.12
CA PRO A 198 -20.67 17.88 -10.95
C PRO A 198 -19.38 18.11 -10.16
N ILE A 199 -19.45 18.44 -8.87
CA ILE A 199 -18.26 18.67 -8.04
C ILE A 199 -17.58 17.35 -7.72
N ILE A 200 -18.36 16.30 -7.41
CA ILE A 200 -17.82 14.97 -7.13
C ILE A 200 -17.27 14.34 -8.43
N THR A 201 -18.00 14.48 -9.53
CA THR A 201 -17.55 14.03 -10.86
C THR A 201 -16.22 14.67 -11.24
N GLN A 202 -16.10 15.99 -11.07
CA GLN A 202 -14.84 16.69 -11.31
C GLN A 202 -13.72 16.18 -10.39
N ASN A 203 -14.00 15.94 -9.10
CA ASN A 203 -13.02 15.39 -8.16
C ASN A 203 -12.50 14.01 -8.62
N TYR A 204 -13.37 13.12 -9.09
CA TYR A 204 -12.94 11.83 -9.63
C TYR A 204 -12.09 11.95 -10.90
N LEU A 205 -12.44 12.86 -11.81
CA LEU A 205 -11.65 13.12 -13.01
C LEU A 205 -10.25 13.66 -12.67
N GLU A 206 -10.16 14.54 -11.68
CA GLU A 206 -8.87 15.05 -11.18
C GLU A 206 -8.05 13.96 -10.51
N ILE A 207 -8.68 13.08 -9.72
CA ILE A 207 -8.03 11.89 -9.14
C ILE A 207 -7.50 10.98 -10.25
N ALA A 208 -8.28 10.75 -11.32
CA ALA A 208 -7.85 9.95 -12.45
C ALA A 208 -6.62 10.56 -13.14
N ALA A 209 -6.67 11.85 -13.50
CA ALA A 209 -5.59 12.55 -14.18
C ALA A 209 -4.30 12.62 -13.33
N MET A 210 -4.45 12.90 -12.03
CA MET A 210 -3.34 12.89 -11.08
C MET A 210 -2.67 11.53 -11.02
N ASN A 211 -3.44 10.45 -10.87
CA ASN A 211 -2.87 9.11 -10.76
C ASN A 211 -2.31 8.60 -12.08
N GLU A 212 -2.89 8.97 -13.22
CA GLU A 212 -2.33 8.67 -14.54
C GLU A 212 -0.94 9.27 -14.72
N TRP A 213 -0.72 10.49 -14.22
CA TRP A 213 0.60 11.10 -14.18
C TRP A 213 1.55 10.38 -13.21
N LEU A 214 1.11 10.15 -11.97
CA LEU A 214 1.93 9.61 -10.88
C LEU A 214 2.37 8.15 -11.08
N VAL A 215 1.75 7.40 -12.01
CA VAL A 215 2.25 6.06 -12.39
C VAL A 215 3.71 6.12 -12.85
N ASP A 216 4.11 7.17 -13.56
CA ASP A 216 5.45 7.24 -14.17
C ASP A 216 6.26 8.46 -13.74
N ASN A 217 5.62 9.50 -13.24
CA ASN A 217 6.23 10.80 -13.09
C ASN A 217 6.21 11.29 -11.62
N PRO A 218 7.17 12.13 -11.22
CA PRO A 218 7.15 12.76 -9.91
C PRO A 218 5.97 13.73 -9.75
N PRO A 219 5.50 13.96 -8.52
CA PRO A 219 4.47 14.95 -8.23
C PRO A 219 4.90 16.38 -8.62
N ARG A 220 3.97 17.16 -9.19
CA ARG A 220 4.17 18.56 -9.63
C ARG A 220 3.43 19.57 -8.75
N THR A 221 2.41 19.11 -8.04
CA THR A 221 1.54 19.95 -7.20
C THR A 221 1.50 19.41 -5.77
N LEU A 222 1.04 20.25 -4.83
CA LEU A 222 0.83 19.81 -3.45
C LEU A 222 -0.11 18.60 -3.35
N ARG A 223 -1.20 18.58 -4.15
CA ARG A 223 -2.16 17.46 -4.14
C ARG A 223 -1.51 16.18 -4.67
N GLU A 224 -0.73 16.29 -5.75
CA GLU A 224 0.04 15.17 -6.29
C GLU A 224 1.06 14.64 -5.27
N ALA A 225 1.73 15.52 -4.54
CA ALA A 225 2.64 15.12 -3.47
C ALA A 225 1.89 14.39 -2.33
N CYS A 226 0.75 14.91 -1.88
CA CYS A 226 -0.09 14.22 -0.89
C CYS A 226 -0.59 12.86 -1.39
N GLN A 227 -0.97 12.73 -2.66
CA GLN A 227 -1.38 11.47 -3.26
C GLN A 227 -0.22 10.47 -3.33
N PHE A 228 0.96 10.92 -3.75
CA PHE A 228 2.16 10.07 -3.76
C PHE A 228 2.48 9.54 -2.36
N LEU A 229 2.44 10.41 -1.34
CA LEU A 229 2.65 10.02 0.05
C LEU A 229 1.58 9.05 0.55
N ALA A 230 0.32 9.21 0.13
CA ALA A 230 -0.75 8.26 0.46
C ALA A 230 -0.52 6.88 -0.17
N TRP A 231 0.01 6.82 -1.41
CA TRP A 231 0.42 5.56 -2.02
C TRP A 231 1.57 4.91 -1.28
N PHE A 232 2.62 5.68 -1.00
CA PHE A 232 3.77 5.23 -0.23
C PHE A 232 3.33 4.65 1.12
N GLN A 233 2.53 5.40 1.89
CA GLN A 233 2.04 4.93 3.18
C GLN A 233 1.14 3.69 3.06
N SER A 234 0.35 3.57 1.99
CA SER A 234 -0.45 2.36 1.77
C SER A 234 0.45 1.15 1.61
N VAL A 235 1.48 1.22 0.75
CA VAL A 235 2.35 0.07 0.46
C VAL A 235 3.37 -0.20 1.57
N ASP A 236 3.76 0.80 2.35
CA ASP A 236 4.58 0.63 3.57
C ASP A 236 3.85 -0.16 4.67
N ARG A 237 2.50 -0.07 4.69
CA ARG A 237 1.65 -0.78 5.66
C ARG A 237 1.16 -2.14 5.16
N MET A 238 1.32 -2.42 3.87
CA MET A 238 1.02 -3.72 3.27
C MET A 238 2.23 -4.63 3.47
#